data_AF-A0A952DRW6-F1
#
_entry.id   AF-A0A952DRW6-F1
#
_cell.length_a   1.000
_cell.length_b   1.000
_cell.length_c   1.000
_cell.angle_alpha   90.00
_cell.angle_beta   90.00
_cell.angle_gamma   90.00
#
_symmetry.space_group_name_H-M   'P 1'
#
loop_
_entity.id
_entity.type
_entity.pdbx_description
1 polymer ?
#
loop_
_entity_poly.entity_id
_entity_poly.type
_entity_poly.pdbx_seq_one_letter_code
_entity_poly.pdbx_strand_id
1 'polypeptide(L)'
;MKIAFDENIPIAMVRVFQTFANERQLQNLVGGKFEIKSARDYTPLPGDADHIPKNDVPWLRRFAADGGKVVISDNRDMKKVPQERLALVELGLIVLFFENQWSGWKFFRKCALLLHWWPVIAAKIKSKKTKPGTFWHIPSNWPENGRLKSVSNQDQKALQIEKQKAASGRPKRKQKSAQTPKPKTSDSHGPLFDFAKQSRKRAARKKVDAKQTETNEAKNEGSSQESQSGDGR
;
A
#
# COMPACT_ATOMS: atom_id res chain seq x y z
N MET A 1 23.98 11.13 4.05
CA MET A 1 23.09 10.18 4.78
C MET A 1 22.89 8.96 3.90
N LYS A 2 23.02 7.73 4.46
CA LYS A 2 22.87 6.49 3.70
C LYS A 2 21.40 6.04 3.62
N ILE A 3 20.94 5.74 2.41
CA ILE A 3 19.59 5.27 2.08
C ILE A 3 19.72 3.94 1.33
N ALA A 4 19.06 2.89 1.81
CA ALA A 4 18.98 1.61 1.13
C ALA A 4 17.65 1.46 0.40
N PHE A 5 17.70 0.94 -0.83
CA PHE A 5 16.55 0.42 -1.55
C PHE A 5 16.44 -1.09 -1.33
N ASP A 6 15.28 -1.54 -0.88
CA ASP A 6 14.94 -2.95 -0.65
C ASP A 6 15.11 -3.82 -1.92
N GLU A 7 15.23 -5.13 -1.74
CA GLU A 7 15.46 -6.11 -2.81
C GLU A 7 14.33 -6.20 -3.83
N ASN A 8 13.10 -5.88 -3.40
CA ASN A 8 11.91 -5.85 -4.25
C ASN A 8 11.89 -4.65 -5.20
N ILE A 9 12.83 -3.73 -5.05
CA ILE A 9 12.94 -2.55 -5.88
C ILE A 9 13.83 -2.89 -7.09
N PRO A 10 13.38 -2.60 -8.34
CA PRO A 10 14.18 -2.90 -9.52
C PRO A 10 15.58 -2.28 -9.46
N ILE A 11 16.62 -3.10 -9.65
CA ILE A 11 18.02 -2.67 -9.55
C ILE A 11 18.36 -1.51 -10.50
N ALA A 12 17.72 -1.49 -11.69
CA ALA A 12 17.86 -0.39 -12.63
C ALA A 12 17.38 0.95 -12.03
N MET A 13 16.33 0.94 -11.22
CA MET A 13 15.86 2.15 -10.53
C MET A 13 16.86 2.58 -9.45
N VAL A 14 17.42 1.63 -8.69
CA VAL A 14 18.48 1.95 -7.70
C VAL A 14 19.66 2.66 -8.38
N ARG A 15 20.11 2.16 -9.53
CA ARG A 15 21.18 2.79 -10.32
C ARG A 15 20.82 4.19 -10.80
N VAL A 16 19.60 4.41 -11.29
CA VAL A 16 19.12 5.74 -11.69
C VAL A 16 19.20 6.70 -10.50
N PHE A 17 18.75 6.28 -9.31
CA PHE A 17 18.79 7.12 -8.13
C PHE A 17 20.21 7.32 -7.60
N GLN A 18 21.11 6.35 -7.70
CA GLN A 18 22.54 6.52 -7.41
C GLN A 18 23.16 7.61 -8.29
N THR A 19 22.91 7.57 -9.60
CA THR A 19 23.35 8.62 -10.52
C THR A 19 22.74 9.98 -10.14
N PHE A 20 21.43 10.01 -9.88
CA PHE A 20 20.72 11.21 -9.45
C PHE A 20 21.28 11.80 -8.15
N ALA A 21 21.67 10.96 -7.19
CA ALA A 21 22.25 11.37 -5.92
C ALA A 21 23.67 11.92 -6.05
N ASN A 22 24.41 11.54 -7.10
CA ASN A 22 25.75 12.04 -7.39
C ASN A 22 25.73 13.36 -8.19
N GLU A 23 24.59 13.70 -8.80
CA GLU A 23 24.45 14.90 -9.62
C GLU A 23 24.36 16.18 -8.76
N ARG A 24 25.27 17.13 -9.01
CA ARG A 24 25.49 18.28 -8.11
C ARG A 24 24.30 19.24 -8.07
N GLN A 25 23.66 19.50 -9.21
CA GLN A 25 22.50 20.39 -9.27
C GLN A 25 21.35 19.85 -8.42
N LEU A 26 21.15 18.53 -8.46
CA LEU A 26 20.10 17.86 -7.71
C LEU A 26 20.41 17.80 -6.22
N GLN A 27 21.68 17.59 -5.84
CA GLN A 27 22.11 17.70 -4.45
C GLN A 27 21.79 19.08 -3.86
N ASN A 28 21.97 20.15 -4.64
CA ASN A 28 21.64 21.51 -4.21
C ASN A 28 20.13 21.70 -4.02
N LEU A 29 19.31 21.22 -4.97
CA LEU A 29 17.85 21.30 -4.90
C LEU A 29 17.28 20.56 -3.68
N VAL A 30 17.86 19.41 -3.35
CA VAL A 30 17.42 18.57 -2.23
C VAL A 30 18.15 18.96 -0.91
N GLY A 31 19.15 19.83 -1.02
CA GLY A 31 19.90 20.44 0.07
C GLY A 31 20.82 19.47 0.81
N GLY A 32 21.36 18.45 0.17
CA GLY A 32 22.29 17.54 0.83
C GLY A 32 22.73 16.34 0.00
N LYS A 33 23.82 15.71 0.46
CA LYS A 33 24.38 14.50 -0.14
C LYS A 33 23.73 13.24 0.44
N PHE A 34 23.09 12.48 -0.43
CA PHE A 34 22.57 11.14 -0.12
C PHE A 34 23.50 10.10 -0.71
N GLU A 35 23.75 9.04 0.04
CA GLU A 35 24.45 7.88 -0.46
C GLU A 35 23.42 6.77 -0.61
N ILE A 36 23.19 6.36 -1.85
CA ILE A 36 22.15 5.39 -2.19
C ILE A 36 22.79 4.03 -2.37
N LYS A 37 22.28 3.03 -1.66
CA LYS A 37 22.74 1.64 -1.70
C LYS A 37 21.60 0.69 -2.05
N SER A 38 21.96 -0.49 -2.51
CA SER A 38 21.02 -1.60 -2.67
C SER A 38 21.01 -2.43 -1.39
N ALA A 39 19.84 -2.96 -0.99
CA ALA A 39 19.76 -3.93 0.11
C ALA A 39 20.62 -5.16 -0.19
N ARG A 40 20.71 -5.56 -1.48
CA ARG A 40 21.57 -6.65 -1.95
C ARG A 40 23.04 -6.49 -1.60
N ASP A 41 23.52 -5.26 -1.39
CA ASP A 41 24.92 -5.00 -1.00
C ASP A 41 25.18 -5.44 0.45
N TYR A 42 24.12 -5.63 1.25
CA TYR A 42 24.16 -6.02 2.65
C TYR A 42 23.53 -7.40 2.90
N THR A 43 22.81 -7.97 1.94
CA THR A 43 22.17 -9.28 2.08
C THR A 43 23.21 -10.38 2.26
N PRO A 44 23.13 -11.18 3.35
CA PRO A 44 24.03 -12.32 3.52
C PRO A 44 23.86 -13.34 2.40
N LEU A 45 24.97 -13.85 1.89
CA LEU A 45 24.96 -14.88 0.86
C LEU A 45 24.69 -16.26 1.48
N PRO A 46 24.13 -17.22 0.72
CA PRO A 46 24.01 -18.61 1.18
C PRO A 46 25.40 -19.16 1.52
N GLY A 47 25.68 -19.35 2.81
CA GLY A 47 26.99 -19.74 3.34
C GLY A 47 27.52 -18.80 4.43
N ASP A 48 27.00 -17.57 4.51
CA ASP A 48 27.28 -16.66 5.61
C ASP A 48 26.64 -17.17 6.91
N ALA A 49 27.31 -16.95 8.05
CA ALA A 49 26.86 -17.44 9.36
C ALA A 49 25.51 -16.85 9.82
N ASP A 50 25.15 -15.67 9.33
CA ASP A 50 23.92 -14.94 9.62
C ASP A 50 22.90 -15.01 8.48
N HIS A 51 23.12 -15.86 7.47
CA HIS A 51 22.15 -16.08 6.40
C HIS A 51 20.91 -16.81 6.93
N ILE A 52 19.77 -16.12 6.89
CA ILE A 52 18.47 -16.69 7.24
C ILE A 52 17.55 -16.49 6.03
N PRO A 53 17.00 -17.57 5.44
CA PRO A 53 16.14 -17.45 4.27
C PRO A 53 14.86 -16.70 4.62
N LYS A 54 14.42 -15.82 3.72
CA LYS A 54 13.16 -15.03 3.85
C LYS A 54 13.10 -14.19 5.13
N ASN A 55 14.24 -13.69 5.58
CA ASN A 55 14.32 -12.82 6.75
C ASN A 55 15.17 -11.60 6.40
N ASP A 56 14.57 -10.42 6.52
CA ASP A 56 15.23 -9.16 6.20
C ASP A 56 16.12 -8.64 7.34
N VAL A 57 16.02 -9.21 8.54
CA VAL A 57 16.75 -8.73 9.74
C VAL A 57 18.29 -8.69 9.56
N PRO A 58 18.96 -9.70 8.98
CA PRO A 58 20.42 -9.70 8.87
C PRO A 58 20.96 -8.52 8.05
N TRP A 59 20.39 -8.25 6.88
CA TRP A 59 20.87 -7.16 6.01
C TRP A 59 20.54 -5.79 6.61
N LEU A 60 19.40 -5.66 7.29
CA LEU A 60 19.04 -4.44 8.02
C LEU A 60 20.08 -4.11 9.10
N ARG A 61 20.54 -5.13 9.85
CA ARG A 61 21.59 -4.97 10.87
C ARG A 61 22.91 -4.56 10.25
N ARG A 62 23.34 -5.22 9.17
CA ARG A 62 24.57 -4.88 8.42
C ARG A 62 24.50 -3.45 7.88
N PHE A 63 23.37 -3.05 7.30
CA PHE A 63 23.15 -1.69 6.79
C PHE A 63 23.18 -0.63 7.90
N ALA A 64 22.51 -0.88 9.03
CA ALA A 64 22.52 0.03 10.17
C ALA A 64 23.92 0.16 10.79
N ALA A 65 24.67 -0.94 10.90
CA ALA A 65 26.06 -0.95 11.37
C ALA A 65 26.99 -0.12 10.47
N ASP A 66 26.74 -0.11 9.16
CA ASP A 66 27.44 0.75 8.19
C ASP A 66 26.95 2.23 8.21
N GLY A 67 26.13 2.61 9.19
CA GLY A 67 25.61 3.97 9.34
C GLY A 67 24.39 4.28 8.45
N GLY A 68 23.74 3.25 7.94
CA GLY A 68 22.44 3.32 7.26
C GLY A 68 21.36 3.92 8.16
N LYS A 69 20.52 4.80 7.61
CA LYS A 69 19.46 5.48 8.39
C LYS A 69 18.07 5.34 7.79
N VAL A 70 17.97 5.15 6.49
CA VAL A 70 16.71 5.17 5.76
C VAL A 70 16.61 3.95 4.88
N VAL A 71 15.44 3.31 4.88
CA VAL A 71 15.11 2.19 4.00
C VAL A 71 13.89 2.58 3.18
N ILE A 72 13.95 2.38 1.87
CA ILE A 72 12.81 2.50 0.95
C ILE A 72 12.45 1.08 0.51
N SER A 73 11.20 0.66 0.75
CA SER A 73 10.78 -0.73 0.53
C SER A 73 9.41 -0.83 -0.15
N ASP A 74 9.27 -1.83 -1.03
CA ASP A 74 7.98 -2.28 -1.56
C ASP A 74 7.37 -3.42 -0.70
N ASN A 75 8.19 -4.07 0.14
CA ASN A 75 7.74 -5.09 1.08
C ASN A 75 7.06 -4.48 2.30
N ARG A 76 5.74 -4.37 2.22
CA ARG A 76 4.92 -3.82 3.31
C ARG A 76 4.62 -4.84 4.40
N ASP A 77 5.07 -6.07 4.26
CA ASP A 77 4.92 -7.09 5.29
C ASP A 77 6.01 -6.99 6.36
N MET A 78 7.10 -6.25 6.11
CA MET A 78 8.14 -5.96 7.12
C MET A 78 7.60 -5.29 8.39
N LYS A 79 6.52 -4.49 8.28
CA LYS A 79 5.84 -3.89 9.45
C LYS A 79 4.86 -4.83 10.15
N LYS A 80 4.50 -5.96 9.53
CA LYS A 80 3.58 -6.96 10.09
C LYS A 80 4.34 -8.11 10.76
N VAL A 81 5.49 -8.48 10.19
CA VAL A 81 6.38 -9.51 10.73
C VAL A 81 7.03 -8.98 12.01
N PRO A 82 6.78 -9.58 13.19
CA PRO A 82 7.22 -9.02 14.47
C PRO A 82 8.74 -8.82 14.58
N GLN A 83 9.53 -9.79 14.14
CA GLN A 83 10.99 -9.73 14.21
C GLN A 83 11.59 -8.65 13.30
N GLU A 84 11.07 -8.50 12.07
CA GLU A 84 11.53 -7.47 11.13
C GLU A 84 11.13 -6.08 11.62
N ARG A 85 9.88 -5.93 12.06
CA ARG A 85 9.40 -4.67 12.65
C ARG A 85 10.25 -4.27 13.86
N LEU A 86 10.52 -5.21 14.76
CA LEU A 86 11.32 -4.95 15.95
C LEU A 86 12.73 -4.49 15.55
N ALA A 87 13.38 -5.18 14.61
CA ALA A 87 14.69 -4.78 14.10
C ALA A 87 14.67 -3.36 13.50
N LEU A 88 13.66 -3.02 12.69
CA LEU A 88 13.54 -1.68 12.11
C LEU A 88 13.43 -0.58 13.18
N VAL A 89 12.69 -0.84 14.27
CA VAL A 89 12.50 0.12 15.37
C VAL A 89 13.76 0.21 16.24
N GLU A 90 14.33 -0.93 16.65
CA GLU A 90 15.52 -0.99 17.50
C GLU A 90 16.74 -0.38 16.82
N LEU A 91 16.92 -0.63 15.51
CA LEU A 91 17.98 -0.02 14.71
C LEU A 91 17.70 1.45 14.38
N GLY A 92 16.54 1.98 14.76
CA GLY A 92 16.17 3.37 14.56
C GLY A 92 15.99 3.75 13.08
N LEU A 93 15.71 2.79 12.20
CA LEU A 93 15.61 3.04 10.76
C LEU A 93 14.32 3.80 10.42
N ILE A 94 14.44 4.80 9.55
CA ILE A 94 13.28 5.47 8.96
C ILE A 94 12.87 4.67 7.73
N VAL A 95 11.67 4.11 7.72
CA VAL A 95 11.22 3.23 6.64
C VAL A 95 10.11 3.88 5.83
N LEU A 96 10.31 3.93 4.52
CA LEU A 96 9.39 4.47 3.53
C LEU A 96 8.84 3.32 2.72
N PHE A 97 7.55 3.07 2.87
CA PHE A 97 6.83 2.04 2.13
C PHE A 97 6.04 2.67 0.99
N PHE A 98 5.88 1.97 -0.14
CA PHE A 98 4.92 2.37 -1.16
C PHE A 98 3.50 1.92 -0.81
N GLU A 99 2.49 2.47 -1.49
CA GLU A 99 1.11 1.96 -1.39
C GLU A 99 0.90 0.67 -2.20
N ASN A 100 -0.16 -0.09 -1.87
CA ASN A 100 -0.54 -1.38 -2.49
C ASN A 100 -0.42 -1.41 -4.01
N GLN A 101 -0.82 -0.31 -4.66
CA GLN A 101 -0.95 -0.26 -6.11
C GLN A 101 0.40 -0.22 -6.82
N TRP A 102 1.44 0.25 -6.13
CA TRP A 102 2.75 0.49 -6.73
C TRP A 102 3.44 -0.79 -7.21
N SER A 103 3.34 -1.88 -6.46
CA SER A 103 4.03 -3.13 -6.78
C SER A 103 3.69 -3.67 -8.17
N GLY A 104 2.44 -3.51 -8.62
CA GLY A 104 1.95 -3.92 -9.94
C GLY A 104 2.24 -2.95 -11.08
N TRP A 105 2.88 -1.80 -10.83
CA TRP A 105 3.15 -0.82 -11.88
C TRP A 105 4.35 -1.18 -12.76
N LYS A 106 4.32 -0.74 -14.02
CA LYS A 106 5.47 -0.82 -14.93
C LYS A 106 6.64 0.05 -14.44
N PHE A 107 7.85 -0.35 -14.80
CA PHE A 107 9.11 0.26 -14.37
C PHE A 107 9.15 1.79 -14.46
N PHE A 108 8.85 2.37 -15.63
CA PHE A 108 8.92 3.83 -15.80
C PHE A 108 7.92 4.58 -14.93
N ARG A 109 6.71 4.03 -14.73
CA ARG A 109 5.70 4.62 -13.84
C ARG A 109 6.16 4.57 -12.38
N LYS A 110 6.82 3.49 -11.96
CA LYS A 110 7.44 3.37 -10.64
C LYS A 110 8.52 4.44 -10.43
N CYS A 111 9.43 4.58 -11.40
CA CYS A 111 10.51 5.57 -11.37
C CYS A 111 9.97 7.00 -11.30
N ALA A 112 9.01 7.32 -12.16
CA ALA A 112 8.45 8.66 -12.24
C ALA A 112 7.75 9.05 -10.93
N LEU A 113 7.00 8.14 -10.30
CA LEU A 113 6.38 8.41 -9.00
C LEU A 113 7.44 8.70 -7.94
N LEU A 114 8.47 7.87 -7.87
CA LEU A 114 9.53 8.06 -6.88
C LEU A 114 10.28 9.37 -7.10
N LEU A 115 10.55 9.74 -8.37
CA LEU A 115 11.17 11.03 -8.71
C LEU A 115 10.30 12.20 -8.26
N HIS A 116 8.99 12.13 -8.53
CA HIS A 116 8.04 13.16 -8.10
C HIS A 116 8.00 13.33 -6.58
N TRP A 117 8.01 12.22 -5.83
CA TRP A 117 7.99 12.24 -4.36
C TRP A 117 9.37 12.50 -3.72
N TRP A 118 10.46 12.43 -4.49
CA TRP A 118 11.82 12.52 -3.95
C TRP A 118 12.09 13.78 -3.13
N PRO A 119 11.68 15.01 -3.56
CA PRO A 119 11.89 16.22 -2.76
C PRO A 119 11.20 16.13 -1.39
N VAL A 120 9.99 15.57 -1.34
CA VAL A 120 9.21 15.40 -0.11
C VAL A 120 9.86 14.36 0.80
N ILE A 121 10.32 13.24 0.23
CA ILE A 121 11.04 12.19 0.95
C ILE A 121 12.29 12.77 1.59
N ALA A 122 13.11 13.47 0.82
CA ALA A 122 14.36 14.02 1.27
C ALA A 122 14.18 15.12 2.34
N ALA A 123 13.19 15.99 2.17
CA ALA A 123 12.82 16.98 3.19
C ALA A 123 12.37 16.30 4.49
N LYS A 124 11.60 15.19 4.38
CA LYS A 124 11.14 14.43 5.55
C LYS A 124 12.30 13.78 6.31
N ILE A 125 13.19 13.06 5.63
CA ILE A 125 14.29 12.35 6.29
C ILE A 125 15.33 13.30 6.90
N LYS A 126 15.48 14.51 6.36
CA LYS A 126 16.35 15.55 6.93
C LYS A 126 15.69 16.34 8.06
N SER A 127 14.36 16.28 8.17
CA SER A 127 13.65 17.05 9.19
C SER A 127 14.03 16.57 10.59
N LYS A 128 14.48 17.48 11.46
CA LYS A 128 14.75 17.20 12.88
C LYS A 128 13.53 16.66 13.63
N LYS A 129 12.32 16.85 13.08
CA LYS A 129 11.06 16.35 13.65
C LYS A 129 10.84 14.85 13.40
N THR A 130 11.56 14.27 12.44
CA THR A 130 11.43 12.85 12.11
C THR A 130 12.22 12.05 13.12
N LYS A 131 11.50 11.28 13.95
CA LYS A 131 12.13 10.41 14.94
C LYS A 131 12.71 9.16 14.27
N PRO A 132 13.83 8.61 14.77
CA PRO A 132 14.30 7.27 14.40
C PRO A 132 13.21 6.21 14.63
N GLY A 133 13.23 5.13 13.83
CA GLY A 133 12.27 4.03 13.96
C GLY A 133 10.83 4.39 13.53
N THR A 134 10.67 5.40 12.68
CA THR A 134 9.36 5.82 12.16
C THR A 134 9.08 5.27 10.78
N PHE A 135 7.81 4.98 10.53
CA PHE A 135 7.34 4.39 9.28
C PHE A 135 6.42 5.36 8.54
N TRP A 136 6.58 5.42 7.23
CA TRP A 136 5.87 6.34 6.36
C TRP A 136 5.40 5.63 5.09
N HIS A 137 4.24 5.99 4.55
CA HIS A 137 3.81 5.58 3.21
C HIS A 137 4.00 6.72 2.21
N ILE A 138 4.51 6.36 1.04
CA ILE A 138 4.51 7.13 -0.19
C ILE A 138 3.20 6.84 -0.92
N PRO A 139 2.29 7.82 -1.02
CA PRO A 139 1.02 7.64 -1.72
C PRO A 139 1.22 7.36 -3.22
N SER A 140 0.31 6.61 -3.84
CA SER A 140 0.31 6.36 -5.29
C SER A 140 -0.31 7.50 -6.13
N ASN A 141 -0.42 8.71 -5.59
CA ASN A 141 -0.96 9.89 -6.30
C ASN A 141 0.14 10.92 -6.62
N TRP A 142 -0.24 11.97 -7.37
CA TRP A 142 0.67 12.99 -7.90
C TRP A 142 0.31 14.42 -7.47
N PRO A 143 0.23 14.70 -6.15
CA PRO A 143 -0.07 16.03 -5.66
C PRO A 143 1.15 16.95 -5.74
N GLU A 144 0.97 18.21 -6.13
CA GLU A 144 2.06 19.20 -6.14
C GLU A 144 2.64 19.44 -4.74
N ASN A 145 1.78 19.47 -3.70
CA ASN A 145 2.16 19.69 -2.30
C ASN A 145 1.83 18.48 -1.42
N GLY A 146 2.29 17.31 -1.87
CA GLY A 146 2.06 16.04 -1.20
C GLY A 146 2.65 15.94 0.22
N ARG A 147 2.02 15.10 1.05
CA ARG A 147 2.58 14.70 2.36
C ARG A 147 2.63 13.19 2.47
N LEU A 148 3.72 12.70 3.04
CA LEU A 148 3.86 11.28 3.40
C LEU A 148 2.89 10.94 4.54
N LYS A 149 2.28 9.75 4.45
CA LYS A 149 1.33 9.28 5.46
C LYS A 149 2.08 8.57 6.58
N SER A 150 1.92 9.02 7.83
CA SER A 150 2.54 8.35 8.98
C SER A 150 1.90 6.98 9.22
N VAL A 151 2.71 6.01 9.62
CA VAL A 151 2.26 4.65 9.96
C VAL A 151 2.62 4.36 11.40
N SER A 152 1.70 3.73 12.13
CA SER A 152 1.99 3.27 13.50
C SER A 152 3.04 2.17 13.45
N ASN A 153 3.99 2.24 14.39
CA ASN A 153 5.01 1.24 14.65
C ASN A 153 4.56 0.15 15.64
N GLN A 154 3.35 0.27 16.20
CA GLN A 154 2.81 -0.69 17.15
C GLN A 154 2.29 -1.95 16.46
N ASP A 155 2.29 -3.06 17.20
CA ASP A 155 1.75 -4.32 16.69
C ASP A 155 0.25 -4.23 16.45
N GLN A 156 -0.17 -4.39 15.19
CA GLN A 156 -1.58 -4.40 14.82
C GLN A 156 -2.35 -5.53 15.52
N LYS A 157 -1.71 -6.68 15.74
CA LYS A 157 -2.36 -7.80 16.45
C LYS A 157 -2.53 -7.48 17.93
N ALA A 158 -1.52 -6.91 18.58
CA ALA A 158 -1.64 -6.49 19.98
C ALA A 158 -2.73 -5.41 20.14
N LEU A 159 -2.78 -4.42 19.25
CA LEU A 159 -3.81 -3.39 19.24
C LEU A 159 -5.21 -3.96 18.97
N GLN A 160 -5.35 -4.97 18.13
CA GLN A 160 -6.63 -5.65 17.89
C GLN A 160 -7.07 -6.45 19.12
N ILE A 161 -6.16 -7.18 19.76
CA ILE A 161 -6.45 -7.92 20.99
C ILE A 161 -6.86 -6.96 22.11
N GLU A 162 -6.16 -5.84 22.26
CA GLU A 162 -6.48 -4.80 23.25
C GLU A 162 -7.86 -4.18 22.98
N LYS A 163 -8.17 -3.84 21.72
CA LYS A 163 -9.50 -3.35 21.31
C LYS A 163 -10.60 -4.38 21.58
N GLN A 164 -10.34 -5.66 21.33
CA GLN A 164 -11.31 -6.74 21.59
C GLN A 164 -11.55 -6.92 23.09
N LYS A 165 -10.50 -6.86 23.92
CA LYS A 165 -10.61 -6.89 25.39
C LYS A 165 -11.37 -5.68 25.93
N ALA A 166 -11.13 -4.48 25.39
CA ALA A 166 -11.87 -3.28 25.77
C ALA A 166 -13.36 -3.35 25.36
N ALA A 167 -13.68 -3.98 24.23
CA ALA A 167 -15.06 -4.17 23.77
C ALA A 167 -15.82 -5.23 24.57
N SER A 168 -15.16 -6.32 25.00
CA SER A 168 -15.78 -7.38 25.81
C SER A 168 -15.99 -6.97 27.29
N GLY A 169 -15.25 -5.98 27.79
CA GLY A 169 -15.44 -5.40 29.12
C GLY A 169 -16.64 -4.44 29.28
N ARG A 170 -17.37 -4.12 28.20
CA ARG A 170 -18.55 -3.24 28.30
C ARG A 170 -19.76 -4.05 28.80
N PRO A 171 -20.33 -3.75 29.98
CA PRO A 171 -21.48 -4.48 30.48
C PRO A 171 -22.64 -4.33 29.51
N LYS A 172 -23.18 -5.46 29.02
CA LYS A 172 -24.43 -5.49 28.26
C LYS A 172 -25.50 -4.84 29.11
N ARG A 173 -25.87 -3.60 28.78
CA ARG A 173 -27.00 -2.87 29.35
C ARG A 173 -28.23 -3.76 29.16
N LYS A 174 -28.65 -4.44 30.23
CA LYS A 174 -29.85 -5.29 30.25
C LYS A 174 -31.01 -4.39 29.80
N GLN A 175 -31.45 -4.54 28.56
CA GLN A 175 -32.73 -4.02 28.13
C GLN A 175 -33.78 -4.78 28.95
N LYS A 176 -34.30 -4.14 30.00
CA LYS A 176 -35.53 -4.57 30.67
C LYS A 176 -36.62 -4.54 29.60
N SER A 177 -36.92 -5.69 29.02
CA SER A 177 -38.17 -5.92 28.29
C SER A 177 -39.30 -5.83 29.31
N ALA A 178 -39.91 -4.65 29.42
CA ALA A 178 -41.19 -4.51 30.10
C ALA A 178 -42.23 -5.29 29.29
N GLN A 179 -42.64 -6.45 29.81
CA GLN A 179 -43.80 -7.18 29.34
C GLN A 179 -45.04 -6.38 29.73
N THR A 180 -45.66 -5.75 28.75
CA THR A 180 -47.01 -5.19 28.87
C THR A 180 -48.02 -6.35 28.72
N PRO A 181 -48.98 -6.55 29.64
CA PRO A 181 -50.00 -7.58 29.50
C PRO A 181 -51.00 -7.19 28.40
N LYS A 182 -51.29 -8.14 27.51
CA LYS A 182 -52.31 -8.01 26.45
C LYS A 182 -53.73 -8.04 27.05
N PRO A 183 -54.65 -7.14 26.67
CA PRO A 183 -56.07 -7.35 26.87
C PRO A 183 -56.63 -8.31 25.80
N LYS A 184 -57.56 -9.17 26.23
CA LYS A 184 -58.37 -10.06 25.38
C LYS A 184 -59.53 -9.26 24.79
N THR A 185 -59.73 -9.28 23.48
CA THR A 185 -61.04 -9.03 22.86
C THR A 185 -61.23 -9.92 21.63
N SER A 186 -62.46 -10.40 21.53
CA SER A 186 -63.10 -11.30 20.60
C SER A 186 -63.30 -10.75 19.18
N ASP A 187 -63.49 -11.70 18.26
CA ASP A 187 -64.32 -11.69 17.04
C ASP A 187 -64.33 -10.46 16.11
N SER A 188 -63.83 -10.65 14.88
CA SER A 188 -64.65 -10.59 13.65
C SER A 188 -63.79 -10.60 12.37
N HIS A 189 -64.36 -11.25 11.35
CA HIS A 189 -64.17 -11.10 9.89
C HIS A 189 -62.80 -10.69 9.31
N GLY A 190 -62.27 -11.55 8.42
CA GLY A 190 -61.18 -11.21 7.48
C GLY A 190 -61.62 -10.24 6.37
N PRO A 191 -60.91 -10.15 5.22
CA PRO A 191 -59.65 -10.81 4.84
C PRO A 191 -58.57 -9.79 4.41
N LEU A 192 -57.51 -10.31 3.79
CA LEU A 192 -56.65 -9.60 2.83
C LEU A 192 -55.54 -8.75 3.46
N PHE A 193 -54.32 -9.30 3.52
CA PHE A 193 -53.10 -8.72 2.92
C PHE A 193 -51.90 -9.62 3.28
N ASP A 194 -51.76 -10.71 2.53
CA ASP A 194 -50.52 -11.49 2.43
C ASP A 194 -49.46 -10.69 1.67
N PHE A 195 -48.64 -9.91 2.37
CA PHE A 195 -47.46 -9.23 1.78
C PHE A 195 -46.15 -9.97 2.05
N ALA A 196 -46.20 -11.29 2.21
CA ALA A 196 -45.03 -12.15 2.37
C ALA A 196 -44.88 -13.11 1.18
N LYS A 197 -44.50 -12.59 -0.01
CA LYS A 197 -43.79 -13.32 -1.11
C LYS A 197 -43.80 -12.52 -2.43
N GLN A 198 -43.05 -11.41 -2.54
CA GLN A 198 -42.83 -10.85 -3.89
C GLN A 198 -41.52 -10.07 -4.13
N SER A 199 -40.53 -10.13 -3.24
CA SER A 199 -39.20 -9.56 -3.53
C SER A 199 -38.24 -10.51 -4.25
N ARG A 200 -38.58 -11.80 -4.42
CA ARG A 200 -37.72 -12.79 -5.12
C ARG A 200 -37.83 -12.79 -6.65
N LYS A 201 -38.71 -12.00 -7.27
CA LYS A 201 -38.84 -11.94 -8.75
C LYS A 201 -38.09 -10.78 -9.42
N ARG A 202 -37.48 -9.84 -8.68
CA ARG A 202 -36.71 -8.73 -9.29
C ARG A 202 -35.22 -9.02 -9.52
N ALA A 203 -34.68 -10.11 -8.98
CA ALA A 203 -33.27 -10.49 -9.21
C ALA A 203 -33.04 -11.33 -10.48
N ALA A 204 -34.09 -11.88 -11.09
CA ALA A 204 -33.96 -12.76 -12.25
C ALA A 204 -34.09 -12.03 -13.61
N ARG A 205 -34.58 -10.78 -13.64
CA ARG A 205 -34.76 -10.03 -14.90
C ARG A 205 -33.58 -9.14 -15.31
N LYS A 206 -32.60 -8.88 -14.44
CA LYS A 206 -31.45 -8.01 -14.78
C LYS A 206 -30.25 -8.74 -15.40
N LYS A 207 -30.32 -10.06 -15.57
CA LYS A 207 -29.26 -10.89 -16.18
C LYS A 207 -29.48 -11.21 -17.66
N VAL A 208 -30.60 -10.78 -18.25
CA VAL A 208 -30.91 -11.04 -19.67
C VAL A 208 -30.55 -9.85 -20.56
N ASP A 209 -30.61 -8.62 -20.06
CA ASP A 209 -30.38 -7.41 -20.88
C ASP A 209 -28.91 -6.96 -21.00
N ALA A 210 -27.96 -7.57 -20.28
CA ALA A 210 -26.54 -7.20 -20.37
C ALA A 210 -25.75 -8.01 -21.42
N LYS A 211 -26.38 -9.03 -22.04
CA LYS A 211 -25.71 -9.91 -23.01
C LYS A 211 -26.04 -9.58 -24.47
N GLN A 212 -26.80 -8.52 -24.72
CA GLN A 212 -27.21 -8.10 -26.06
C GLN A 212 -26.51 -6.82 -26.56
N THR A 213 -25.73 -6.15 -25.72
CA THR A 213 -24.97 -4.95 -26.10
C THR A 213 -23.54 -5.23 -26.54
N GLU A 214 -22.98 -6.43 -26.30
CA GLU A 214 -21.61 -6.78 -26.74
C GLU A 214 -21.51 -7.32 -28.17
N THR A 215 -22.63 -7.56 -28.87
CA THR A 215 -22.60 -8.19 -30.21
C THR A 215 -22.71 -7.21 -31.39
N ASN A 216 -22.93 -5.91 -31.14
CA ASN A 216 -23.16 -4.93 -32.22
C ASN A 216 -22.01 -3.92 -32.46
N GLU A 217 -20.97 -3.86 -31.61
CA GLU A 217 -19.81 -2.99 -31.88
C GLU A 217 -18.69 -3.69 -32.67
N ALA A 218 -18.70 -5.03 -32.79
CA ALA A 218 -17.66 -5.77 -33.50
C ALA A 218 -17.83 -5.83 -35.04
N LYS A 219 -18.74 -5.05 -35.63
CA LYS A 219 -19.04 -5.09 -37.08
C LYS A 219 -18.84 -3.78 -37.84
N ASN A 220 -18.33 -2.71 -37.24
CA ASN A 220 -18.35 -1.39 -37.89
C ASN A 220 -17.01 -0.63 -38.00
N GLU A 221 -15.85 -1.30 -37.99
CA GLU A 221 -14.54 -0.63 -38.23
C GLU A 221 -13.64 -1.34 -39.26
N GLY A 222 -14.21 -2.12 -40.17
CA GLY A 222 -13.48 -2.86 -41.21
C GLY A 222 -13.84 -2.47 -42.64
N SER A 223 -14.00 -1.18 -42.93
CA SER A 223 -14.20 -0.69 -44.30
C SER A 223 -13.67 0.73 -44.44
N SER A 224 -12.41 0.89 -44.85
CA SER A 224 -11.97 1.91 -45.81
C SER A 224 -10.47 1.83 -46.11
N GLN A 225 -10.19 1.65 -47.41
CA GLN A 225 -9.12 2.30 -48.18
C GLN A 225 -7.69 1.74 -48.14
N GLU A 226 -7.51 0.77 -49.03
CA GLU A 226 -6.53 0.77 -50.12
C GLU A 226 -6.35 2.14 -50.80
N SER A 227 -5.12 2.63 -50.94
CA SER A 227 -4.49 2.99 -52.24
C SER A 227 -3.24 3.88 -52.08
N GLN A 228 -2.22 3.54 -52.89
CA GLN A 228 -1.19 4.42 -53.47
C GLN A 228 -0.13 5.05 -52.52
N SER A 229 1.12 5.29 -52.87
CA SER A 229 2.05 5.01 -53.98
C SER A 229 3.27 5.90 -53.64
N GLY A 230 4.53 5.53 -53.90
CA GLY A 230 5.58 6.53 -53.73
C GLY A 230 7.02 6.05 -53.67
N ASP A 231 7.49 5.58 -54.81
CA ASP A 231 8.88 5.48 -55.21
C ASP A 231 9.60 6.84 -55.12
N GLY A 232 10.90 6.87 -54.74
CA GLY A 232 11.65 8.13 -54.73
C GLY A 232 13.01 8.13 -54.03
N ARG A 233 14.02 7.59 -54.73
CA ARG A 233 15.47 7.90 -54.71
C ARG A 233 16.24 7.93 -53.38
#